data_AF-A0A1C2DHF0-F1
#
_entry.id   AF-A0A1C2DHF0-F1
#
_cell.length_a   1.000
_cell.length_b   1.000
_cell.length_c   1.000
_cell.angle_alpha   90.00
_cell.angle_beta   90.00
_cell.angle_gamma   90.00
#
_symmetry.space_group_name_H-M   'P 1'
#
loop_
_entity.id
_entity.type
_entity.pdbx_description
1 polymer ?
#
loop_
_entity_poly.entity_id
_entity_poly.type
_entity_poly.pdbx_seq_one_letter_code
_entity_poly.pdbx_strand_id
1 'polypeptide(L)'
;MESSLHSYVKWYITARAEFCQRVYIDRSTWLKRKLMPFADWDCESVMSQEVDFSIAALSELKKRELAKHSLSLASLTLSNRSEYISDQADAFTTFASLIVVMLAFFSLTLSPWLKLVVASVAFCGLVWLLLQRIELRGKVACYKEIINLLKQYESRHA
;
A
#
# COMPACT_ATOMS: atom_id res chain seq x y z
N MET A 1 21.44 8.63 1.89
CA MET A 1 20.35 9.33 1.16
C MET A 1 20.51 10.81 1.44
N GLU A 2 20.66 11.64 0.41
CA GLU A 2 20.59 13.10 0.55
C GLU A 2 19.30 13.48 1.31
N SER A 3 19.37 14.46 2.21
CA SER A 3 18.24 14.87 3.05
C SER A 3 17.02 15.33 2.22
N SER A 4 17.28 15.83 1.02
CA SER A 4 16.29 16.28 0.03
C SER A 4 15.39 15.16 -0.47
N LEU A 5 15.94 13.99 -0.79
CA LEU A 5 15.20 12.82 -1.26
C LEU A 5 14.42 12.14 -0.14
N HIS A 6 15.01 12.01 1.05
CA HIS A 6 14.29 11.47 2.20
C HIS A 6 13.09 12.36 2.55
N SER A 7 13.29 13.68 2.54
CA SER A 7 12.22 14.66 2.70
C SER A 7 11.14 14.53 1.61
N TYR A 8 11.51 14.24 0.36
CA TYR A 8 10.56 14.06 -0.73
C TYR A 8 9.68 12.85 -0.52
N VAL A 9 10.29 11.70 -0.20
CA VAL A 9 9.56 10.45 0.08
C VAL A 9 8.60 10.65 1.24
N LYS A 10 9.03 11.32 2.32
CA LYS A 10 8.16 11.60 3.47
C LYS A 10 7.00 12.52 3.10
N TRP A 11 7.27 13.59 2.33
CA TRP A 11 6.22 14.46 1.82
C TRP A 11 5.22 13.70 0.95
N TYR A 12 5.71 12.89 0.01
CA TYR A 12 4.87 12.13 -0.92
C TYR A 12 3.93 11.17 -0.19
N ILE A 13 4.45 10.42 0.78
CA ILE A 13 3.64 9.49 1.59
C ILE A 13 2.50 10.23 2.30
N THR A 14 2.78 11.39 2.91
CA THR A 14 1.76 12.20 3.59
C THR A 14 0.74 12.76 2.60
N ALA A 15 1.20 13.38 1.51
CA ALA A 15 0.34 13.97 0.50
C ALA A 15 -0.55 12.92 -0.18
N ARG A 16 -0.02 11.71 -0.42
CA ARG A 16 -0.77 10.58 -0.97
C ARG A 16 -1.83 10.09 0.00
N ALA A 17 -1.52 10.00 1.29
CA ALA A 17 -2.51 9.62 2.31
C ALA A 17 -3.68 10.62 2.38
N GLU A 18 -3.39 11.93 2.33
CA GLU A 18 -4.40 12.99 2.29
C GLU A 18 -5.23 12.94 1.00
N PHE A 19 -4.58 12.73 -0.15
CA PHE A 19 -5.24 12.57 -1.44
C PHE A 19 -6.23 11.39 -1.38
N CYS A 20 -5.78 10.21 -0.94
CA CYS A 20 -6.64 9.04 -0.82
C CYS A 20 -7.84 9.28 0.10
N GLN A 21 -7.64 9.96 1.24
CA GLN A 21 -8.74 10.27 2.16
C GLN A 21 -9.76 11.27 1.61
N ARG A 22 -9.36 12.12 0.67
CA ARG A 22 -10.22 13.16 0.09
C ARG A 22 -10.91 12.68 -1.18
N VAL A 23 -10.20 11.96 -2.03
CA VAL A 23 -10.63 11.60 -3.39
C VAL A 23 -11.19 10.19 -3.44
N TYR A 24 -10.52 9.24 -2.78
CA TYR A 24 -10.93 7.83 -2.83
C TYR A 24 -11.93 7.42 -1.76
N ILE A 25 -12.19 8.25 -0.75
CA ILE A 25 -13.20 7.98 0.26
C ILE A 25 -14.49 8.74 -0.07
N ASP A 26 -15.53 8.01 -0.49
CA ASP A 26 -16.85 8.58 -0.73
C ASP A 26 -17.54 8.92 0.60
N ARG A 27 -17.54 10.20 0.97
CA ARG A 27 -18.12 10.71 2.22
C ARG A 27 -19.63 10.97 2.13
N SER A 28 -20.22 10.83 0.93
CA SER A 28 -21.55 11.37 0.61
C SER A 28 -22.74 10.51 1.07
N THR A 29 -22.55 9.21 1.34
CA THR A 29 -23.66 8.31 1.73
C THR A 29 -23.39 7.49 3.00
N TRP A 30 -24.37 7.47 3.91
CA TRP A 30 -24.28 6.76 5.21
C TRP A 30 -24.03 5.26 5.07
N LEU A 31 -24.59 4.62 4.04
CA LEU A 31 -24.42 3.18 3.76
C LEU A 31 -23.02 2.85 3.21
N LYS A 32 -22.47 3.70 2.32
CA LYS A 32 -21.11 3.54 1.77
C LYS A 32 -20.02 3.74 2.82
N ARG A 33 -20.26 4.60 3.83
CA ARG A 33 -19.31 4.87 4.93
C ARG A 33 -18.91 3.62 5.75
N LYS A 34 -19.73 2.56 5.80
CA LYS A 34 -19.46 1.38 6.65
C LYS A 34 -19.09 0.10 5.92
N LEU A 35 -19.53 -0.08 4.67
CA LEU A 35 -19.38 -1.36 3.95
C LEU A 35 -18.37 -1.29 2.79
N MET A 36 -18.38 -0.20 2.01
CA MET A 36 -17.44 0.02 0.90
C MET A 36 -17.25 1.53 0.70
N PRO A 37 -16.29 2.15 1.41
CA PRO A 37 -16.11 3.60 1.39
C PRO A 37 -15.38 4.11 0.14
N PHE A 38 -15.12 3.26 -0.86
CA PHE A 38 -14.29 3.62 -2.00
C PHE A 38 -15.08 4.32 -3.11
N ALA A 39 -14.53 5.41 -3.64
CA ALA A 39 -15.01 6.08 -4.85
C ALA A 39 -14.90 5.14 -6.07
N ASP A 40 -15.61 5.46 -7.14
CA ASP A 40 -15.42 4.80 -8.43
C ASP A 40 -14.06 5.22 -9.02
N TRP A 41 -13.07 4.35 -8.99
CA TRP A 41 -11.68 4.68 -9.33
C TRP A 41 -11.48 4.89 -10.84
N ASP A 42 -12.38 4.33 -11.65
CA ASP A 42 -12.30 4.39 -13.11
C ASP A 42 -13.01 5.62 -13.68
N CYS A 43 -13.61 6.47 -12.84
CA CYS A 43 -14.29 7.66 -13.31
C CYS A 43 -13.30 8.76 -13.71
N GLU A 44 -13.65 9.50 -14.77
CA GLU A 44 -12.82 10.55 -15.35
C GLU A 44 -12.44 11.66 -14.35
N SER A 45 -13.33 11.97 -13.40
CA SER A 45 -13.10 13.00 -12.39
C SER A 45 -12.02 12.62 -11.37
N VAL A 46 -11.90 11.33 -11.03
CA VAL A 46 -10.84 10.81 -10.17
C VAL A 46 -9.54 10.71 -10.96
N MET A 47 -9.60 10.26 -12.22
CA MET A 47 -8.42 10.18 -13.08
C MET A 47 -7.78 11.54 -13.35
N SER A 48 -8.58 12.59 -13.58
CA SER A 48 -8.07 13.96 -13.71
C SER A 48 -7.33 14.42 -12.45
N GLN A 49 -7.88 14.14 -11.26
CA GLN A 49 -7.25 14.50 -9.99
C GLN A 49 -5.95 13.72 -9.73
N GLU A 50 -5.87 12.46 -10.17
CA GLU A 50 -4.64 11.65 -10.13
C GLU A 50 -3.54 12.21 -11.03
N VAL A 51 -3.91 12.68 -12.23
CA VAL A 51 -2.99 13.34 -13.15
C VAL A 51 -2.46 14.63 -12.52
N ASP A 52 -3.33 15.47 -11.97
CA ASP A 52 -2.95 16.72 -11.30
C ASP A 52 -2.02 16.47 -10.10
N PHE A 53 -2.32 15.43 -9.30
CA PHE A 53 -1.45 15.03 -8.20
C PHE A 53 -0.07 14.58 -8.69
N SER A 54 -0.01 13.78 -9.76
CA SER A 54 1.24 13.32 -10.35
C SER A 54 2.08 14.47 -10.91
N ILE A 55 1.44 15.45 -11.56
CA ILE A 55 2.10 16.68 -12.03
C ILE A 55 2.67 17.46 -10.84
N ALA A 56 1.89 17.64 -9.76
CA ALA A 56 2.35 18.32 -8.56
C ALA A 56 3.55 17.59 -7.93
N ALA A 57 3.52 16.26 -7.86
CA ALA A 57 4.60 15.45 -7.32
C ALA A 57 5.90 15.53 -8.16
N LEU A 58 5.79 15.58 -9.48
CA LEU A 58 6.94 15.84 -10.38
C LEU A 58 7.49 17.25 -10.18
N SER A 59 6.62 18.25 -10.03
CA SER A 59 7.04 19.63 -9.80
C SER A 59 7.80 19.78 -8.48
N GLU A 60 7.35 19.09 -7.43
CA GLU A 60 7.99 19.06 -6.12
C GLU A 60 9.34 18.35 -6.14
N LEU A 61 9.48 17.32 -6.99
CA LEU A 61 10.76 16.66 -7.22
C LEU A 61 11.76 17.59 -7.94
N LYS A 62 11.28 18.33 -8.96
CA LYS A 62 12.10 19.29 -9.73
C LYS A 62 12.68 20.40 -8.85
N LYS A 63 11.90 20.92 -7.89
CA LYS A 63 12.35 21.96 -6.93
C LYS A 63 13.55 21.53 -6.08
N ARG A 64 13.77 20.22 -5.93
CA ARG A 64 14.77 19.66 -5.03
C ARG A 64 16.13 19.42 -5.69
N GLU A 65 16.22 19.67 -7.00
CA GLU A 65 17.46 19.62 -7.79
C GLU A 65 18.33 18.38 -7.49
N LEU A 66 17.70 17.21 -7.49
CA LEU A 66 18.36 15.96 -7.14
C LEU A 66 19.38 15.54 -8.20
N ALA A 67 20.58 15.15 -7.75
CA ALA A 67 21.61 14.63 -8.64
C ALA A 67 21.17 13.32 -9.30
N LYS A 68 21.51 13.14 -10.58
CA LYS A 68 21.13 11.96 -11.37
C LYS A 68 21.53 10.64 -10.71
N HIS A 69 22.77 10.52 -10.27
CA HIS A 69 23.25 9.32 -9.58
C HIS A 69 22.45 9.02 -8.30
N SER A 70 22.05 10.07 -7.56
CA SER A 70 21.20 9.94 -6.37
C SER A 70 19.81 9.40 -6.72
N LEU A 71 19.24 9.80 -7.87
CA LEU A 71 17.95 9.31 -8.35
C LEU A 71 18.00 7.84 -8.77
N SER A 72 19.00 7.44 -9.56
CA SER A 72 19.13 6.05 -10.02
C SER A 72 19.34 5.10 -8.84
N LEU A 73 20.21 5.48 -7.88
CA LEU A 73 20.44 4.72 -6.65
C LEU A 73 19.18 4.65 -5.77
N ALA A 74 18.42 5.75 -5.68
CA ALA A 74 17.17 5.79 -4.95
C ALA A 74 16.11 4.87 -5.55
N SER A 75 15.93 4.92 -6.88
CA SER A 75 15.03 4.03 -7.61
C SER A 75 15.38 2.57 -7.36
N LEU A 76 16.67 2.20 -7.45
CA LEU A 76 17.13 0.85 -7.18
C LEU A 76 16.86 0.43 -5.73
N THR A 77 17.22 1.28 -4.77
CA THR A 77 17.05 0.99 -3.33
C THR A 77 15.57 0.83 -2.95
N LEU A 78 14.71 1.70 -3.48
CA LEU A 78 13.27 1.62 -3.27
C LEU A 78 12.67 0.39 -3.96
N SER A 79 13.19 0.01 -5.14
CA SER A 79 12.76 -1.20 -5.84
C SER A 79 13.04 -2.43 -4.99
N ASN A 80 14.28 -2.63 -4.53
CA ASN A 80 14.66 -3.76 -3.69
C ASN A 80 13.85 -3.79 -2.39
N ARG A 81 13.61 -2.62 -1.78
CA ARG A 81 12.79 -2.53 -0.57
C ARG A 81 11.32 -2.86 -0.84
N SER A 82 10.78 -2.44 -1.98
CA SER A 82 9.40 -2.74 -2.36
C SER A 82 9.18 -4.23 -2.64
N GLU A 83 10.19 -4.90 -3.20
CA GLU A 83 10.19 -6.35 -3.42
C GLU A 83 10.19 -7.09 -2.08
N TYR A 84 11.11 -6.74 -1.17
CA TYR A 84 11.14 -7.32 0.17
C TYR A 84 9.82 -7.17 0.94
N ILE A 85 9.18 -5.99 0.87
CA ILE A 85 7.88 -5.75 1.49
C ILE A 85 6.77 -6.56 0.79
N SER A 86 6.85 -6.72 -0.53
CA SER A 86 5.93 -7.56 -1.30
C SER A 86 6.03 -9.02 -0.85
N ASP A 87 7.23 -9.54 -0.68
CA ASP A 87 7.47 -10.91 -0.22
C ASP A 87 6.91 -11.14 1.19
N GLN A 88 7.08 -10.15 2.09
CA GLN A 88 6.45 -10.19 3.42
C GLN A 88 4.93 -10.22 3.34
N ALA A 89 4.33 -9.45 2.42
CA ALA A 89 2.88 -9.45 2.22
C ALA A 89 2.38 -10.81 1.71
N ASP A 90 3.17 -11.50 0.90
CA ASP A 90 2.84 -12.84 0.40
C ASP A 90 3.03 -13.93 1.47
N ALA A 91 4.04 -13.80 2.34
CA ALA A 91 4.20 -14.65 3.51
C ALA A 91 2.94 -14.64 4.41
N PHE A 92 2.30 -13.48 4.62
CA PHE A 92 1.05 -13.40 5.37
C PHE A 92 -0.10 -14.20 4.74
N THR A 93 -0.16 -14.27 3.41
CA THR A 93 -1.14 -15.09 2.68
C THR A 93 -0.89 -16.57 2.93
N THR A 94 0.38 -16.99 2.92
CA THR A 94 0.79 -18.35 3.23
C THR A 94 0.45 -18.73 4.66
N PHE A 95 0.74 -17.87 5.65
CA PHE A 95 0.37 -18.11 7.05
C PHE A 95 -1.15 -18.19 7.25
N ALA A 96 -1.92 -17.30 6.60
CA ALA A 96 -3.38 -17.35 6.65
C ALA A 96 -3.91 -18.69 6.10
N SER A 97 -3.37 -19.14 4.97
CA SER A 97 -3.72 -20.44 4.37
C SER A 97 -3.40 -21.60 5.31
N LEU A 98 -2.24 -21.57 5.97
CA LEU A 98 -1.84 -22.59 6.94
C LEU A 98 -2.78 -22.63 8.16
N ILE A 99 -3.22 -21.48 8.68
CA ILE A 99 -4.22 -21.43 9.76
C ILE A 99 -5.53 -22.09 9.33
N VAL A 100 -6.01 -21.83 8.11
CA VAL A 100 -7.23 -22.44 7.59
C VAL A 100 -7.08 -23.97 7.46
N VAL A 101 -5.94 -24.44 6.97
CA VAL A 101 -5.65 -25.88 6.88
C VAL A 101 -5.63 -26.52 8.28
N MET A 102 -4.94 -25.91 9.24
CA MET A 102 -4.88 -26.41 10.62
C MET A 102 -6.26 -26.44 11.28
N LEU A 103 -7.09 -25.41 11.06
CA LEU A 103 -8.48 -25.37 11.51
C LEU A 103 -9.29 -26.55 10.97
N ALA A 104 -9.12 -26.88 9.69
CA ALA A 104 -9.81 -28.02 9.09
C ALA A 104 -9.45 -29.34 9.80
N PHE A 105 -8.17 -29.56 10.10
CA PHE A 105 -7.73 -30.74 10.87
C PHE A 105 -8.28 -30.75 12.31
N PHE A 106 -8.17 -29.64 13.05
CA PHE A 106 -8.67 -29.54 14.42
C PHE A 106 -10.19 -29.67 14.52
N SER A 107 -10.91 -29.31 13.46
CA SER A 107 -12.37 -29.47 13.39
C SER A 107 -12.81 -30.95 13.43
N LEU A 108 -11.92 -31.90 13.14
CA LEU A 108 -12.23 -33.33 13.16
C LEU A 108 -11.99 -33.98 14.53
N THR A 109 -11.09 -33.42 15.34
CA THR A 109 -10.57 -34.09 16.56
C THR A 109 -11.04 -33.46 17.87
N LEU A 110 -11.42 -32.18 17.86
CA LEU A 110 -11.78 -31.46 19.08
C LEU A 110 -13.25 -31.66 19.49
N SER A 111 -13.56 -31.40 20.77
CA SER A 111 -14.95 -31.32 21.24
C SER A 111 -15.63 -30.03 20.74
N PRO A 112 -16.96 -29.97 20.65
CA PRO A 112 -17.69 -28.84 20.05
C PRO A 112 -17.37 -27.47 20.66
N TRP A 113 -17.25 -27.37 21.99
CA TRP A 113 -16.92 -26.12 22.68
C TRP A 113 -15.50 -25.64 22.38
N LEU A 114 -14.53 -26.56 22.37
CA LEU A 114 -13.15 -26.27 22.01
C LEU A 114 -13.01 -25.83 20.55
N LYS A 115 -13.78 -26.42 19.62
CA LYS A 115 -13.82 -25.98 18.21
C LYS A 115 -14.23 -24.51 18.10
N LEU A 116 -15.25 -24.08 18.85
CA LEU A 116 -15.76 -22.73 18.79
C LEU A 116 -14.73 -21.71 19.29
N VAL A 117 -14.02 -22.02 20.38
CA VAL A 117 -12.93 -21.18 20.90
C VAL A 117 -11.77 -21.10 19.91
N VAL A 118 -11.30 -22.24 19.39
CA VAL A 118 -10.19 -22.29 18.43
C VAL A 118 -10.54 -21.56 17.13
N ALA A 119 -11.76 -21.75 16.61
CA ALA A 119 -12.27 -21.05 15.44
C ALA A 119 -12.30 -19.53 15.64
N SER A 120 -12.73 -19.07 16.83
CA SER A 120 -12.79 -17.64 17.14
C SER A 120 -11.39 -17.01 17.20
N VAL A 121 -10.44 -17.68 17.86
CA VAL A 121 -9.04 -17.21 17.94
C VAL A 121 -8.40 -17.19 16.56
N ALA A 122 -8.60 -18.26 15.77
CA ALA A 122 -8.06 -18.35 14.43
C ALA A 122 -8.69 -17.31 13.49
N PHE A 123 -9.99 -17.01 13.61
CA PHE A 123 -10.64 -15.93 12.87
C PHE A 123 -10.01 -14.56 13.19
N CYS A 124 -9.81 -14.24 14.47
CA CYS A 124 -9.11 -13.01 14.86
C CYS A 124 -7.69 -12.96 14.28
N GLY A 125 -6.95 -14.08 14.32
CA GLY A 125 -5.62 -14.20 13.72
C GLY A 125 -5.65 -13.97 12.20
N LEU A 126 -6.60 -14.56 11.48
CA LEU A 126 -6.78 -14.37 10.04
C LEU A 126 -7.07 -12.91 9.69
N VAL A 127 -8.00 -12.27 10.40
CA VAL A 127 -8.31 -10.85 10.21
C VAL A 127 -7.07 -9.99 10.42
N TRP A 128 -6.29 -10.27 11.48
CA TRP A 128 -5.05 -9.55 11.74
C TRP A 128 -4.01 -9.72 10.62
N LEU A 129 -3.78 -10.95 10.13
CA LEU A 129 -2.85 -11.21 9.02
C LEU A 129 -3.30 -10.51 7.72
N LEU A 130 -4.61 -10.50 7.44
CA LEU A 130 -5.16 -9.82 6.27
C LEU A 130 -5.00 -8.30 6.36
N LEU A 131 -5.20 -7.71 7.54
CA LEU A 131 -4.94 -6.29 7.77
C LEU A 131 -3.47 -5.94 7.57
N GLN A 132 -2.55 -6.75 8.10
CA GLN A 132 -1.11 -6.56 7.90
C GLN A 132 -0.72 -6.66 6.41
N ARG A 133 -1.28 -7.64 5.69
CA ARG A 133 -1.09 -7.78 4.24
C ARG A 133 -1.53 -6.54 3.48
N ILE A 134 -2.72 -6.00 3.79
CA ILE A 134 -3.25 -4.79 3.14
C ILE A 134 -2.32 -3.60 3.40
N GLU A 135 -1.85 -3.42 4.63
CA GLU A 135 -0.93 -2.34 4.99
C GLU A 135 0.38 -2.43 4.20
N LEU A 136 0.98 -3.62 4.11
CA LEU A 136 2.21 -3.83 3.34
C LEU A 136 1.99 -3.61 1.84
N ARG A 137 0.89 -4.14 1.27
CA ARG A 137 0.54 -3.91 -0.15
C ARG A 137 0.34 -2.43 -0.46
N GLY A 138 -0.25 -1.66 0.46
CA GLY A 138 -0.36 -0.21 0.34
C GLY A 138 1.01 0.49 0.30
N LYS A 139 1.95 0.08 1.16
CA LYS A 139 3.34 0.59 1.12
C LYS A 139 4.05 0.26 -0.19
N VAL A 140 3.89 -0.96 -0.70
CA VAL A 140 4.46 -1.37 -2.01
C VAL A 140 3.92 -0.50 -3.14
N ALA A 141 2.61 -0.27 -3.18
CA ALA A 141 1.99 0.57 -4.20
C ALA A 141 2.57 2.00 -4.18
N CYS A 142 2.63 2.62 -3.00
CA CYS A 142 3.21 3.96 -2.83
C CYS A 142 4.69 4.00 -3.27
N TYR A 143 5.51 3.00 -2.92
CA TYR A 143 6.89 2.95 -3.38
C TYR A 143 7.01 2.76 -4.90
N LYS A 144 6.15 1.96 -5.53
CA LYS A 144 6.11 1.82 -6.99
C LYS A 144 5.78 3.15 -7.68
N GLU A 145 4.83 3.92 -7.15
CA GLU A 145 4.51 5.25 -7.68
C GLU A 145 5.70 6.21 -7.57
N ILE A 146 6.36 6.27 -6.41
CA ILE A 146 7.57 7.08 -6.22
C ILE A 146 8.66 6.66 -7.22
N ILE A 147 8.91 5.36 -7.38
CA ILE A 147 9.89 4.84 -8.35
C ILE A 147 9.55 5.29 -9.77
N ASN A 148 8.28 5.22 -10.16
CA ASN A 148 7.84 5.65 -11.49
C ASN A 148 8.07 7.16 -11.70
N LEU A 149 7.80 7.99 -10.70
CA LEU A 149 8.05 9.43 -10.75
C LEU A 149 9.55 9.74 -10.84
N LEU A 150 10.38 9.03 -10.08
CA LEU A 150 11.85 9.18 -10.14
C LEU A 150 12.38 8.82 -11.54
N LYS A 151 11.95 7.68 -12.09
CA LYS A 151 12.34 7.24 -13.45
C LYS A 151 11.86 8.22 -14.52
N GLN A 152 10.64 8.73 -14.39
CA GLN A 152 10.10 9.72 -15.33
C GLN A 152 10.91 11.02 -15.29
N TYR A 153 11.26 11.50 -14.11
CA TYR A 153 12.11 12.68 -13.96
C TYR A 153 13.51 12.44 -14.54
N GLU A 154 14.13 11.30 -14.22
CA GLU A 154 15.44 10.91 -14.77
C GLU A 154 15.42 10.88 -16.31
N SER A 155 14.37 10.33 -16.92
CA SER A 155 14.24 10.25 -18.38
C SER A 155 14.09 11.61 -19.09
N ARG A 156 13.53 12.62 -18.40
CA ARG A 156 13.28 13.96 -18.95
C ARG A 156 14.41 14.95 -18.71
N HIS A 157 15.33 14.63 -17.80
CA HIS A 157 16.46 15.46 -17.40
C HIS A 157 17.82 14.77 -17.66
N ALA A 158 17.83 13.72 -18.48
CA ALA A 158 19.02 13.10 -19.06
C ALA A 158 19.35 13.73 -20.40
#